data_AF-I4A690-F1
#
_entry.id   AF-I4A690-F1
#
_cell.length_a   1.000
_cell.length_b   1.000
_cell.length_c   1.000
_cell.angle_alpha   90.00
_cell.angle_beta   90.00
_cell.angle_gamma   90.00
#
_symmetry.space_group_name_H-M   'P 1'
#
loop_
_entity.id
_entity.type
_entity.pdbx_description
1 polymer ?
#
loop_
_entity_poly.entity_id
_entity_poly.type
_entity_poly.pdbx_seq_one_letter_code
_entity_poly.pdbx_strand_id
1 'polypeptide(L)' 'MTRYWLAKIRLEAEKTHEEVAEVVGIKRQYYSMIENGERNPSVKVAQKIAEVLGFKWTLFFEDNGNELKRA' A
#
# COMPACT_ATOMS: atom_id res chain seq x y z
N MET A 1 -5.36 -3.32 -11.36
CA MET A 1 -6.26 -2.26 -10.86
C MET A 1 -5.50 -1.55 -9.77
N THR A 2 -5.27 -0.23 -9.91
CA THR A 2 -4.48 0.53 -8.93
C THR A 2 -5.22 0.63 -7.61
N ARG A 3 -4.51 0.40 -6.50
CA ARG A 3 -5.01 0.57 -5.12
C ARG A 3 -5.02 2.04 -4.75
N TYR A 4 -6.03 2.78 -5.23
CA TYR A 4 -6.17 4.21 -4.95
C TYR A 4 -6.25 4.52 -3.46
N TRP A 5 -6.84 3.63 -2.66
CA TRP A 5 -6.90 3.78 -1.20
C TRP A 5 -5.50 3.82 -0.58
N LEU A 6 -4.56 2.98 -1.05
CA LEU A 6 -3.21 2.93 -0.50
C LEU A 6 -2.43 4.20 -0.86
N ALA A 7 -2.57 4.65 -2.10
CA ALA A 7 -1.98 5.91 -2.56
C ALA A 7 -2.49 7.10 -1.75
N LYS A 8 -3.81 7.15 -1.48
CA LYS A 8 -4.44 8.20 -0.68
C LYS A 8 -3.88 8.24 0.75
N ILE A 9 -3.86 7.10 1.46
CA ILE A 9 -3.33 7.03 2.83
C ILE A 9 -1.85 7.44 2.86
N ARG A 10 -1.06 6.98 1.89
CA ARG A 10 0.35 7.36 1.79
C ARG A 10 0.54 8.87 1.62
N LEU A 11 -0.27 9.51 0.78
CA LEU A 11 -0.21 10.96 0.55
C LEU A 11 -0.70 11.74 1.77
N GLU A 12 -1.72 11.26 2.48
CA GLU A 12 -2.18 11.84 3.75
C GLU A 12 -1.12 11.73 4.86
N ALA A 13 -0.29 10.69 4.81
CA ALA A 13 0.88 10.54 5.67
C ALA A 13 2.10 11.35 5.21
N GLU A 14 1.98 12.13 4.13
CA GLU A 14 3.05 12.94 3.52
C GLU A 14 4.31 12.13 3.16
N LYS A 15 4.15 10.84 2.81
CA LYS A 15 5.27 9.95 2.47
C LYS A 15 5.41 9.71 0.97
N THR A 16 6.65 9.67 0.51
CA THR A 16 7.02 9.17 -0.81
C THR A 16 7.04 7.65 -0.86
N HIS A 17 7.08 7.07 -2.07
CA HIS A 17 7.26 5.62 -2.24
C HIS A 17 8.58 5.12 -1.67
N GLU A 18 9.64 5.94 -1.74
CA GLU A 18 10.98 5.57 -1.25
C GLU A 18 10.96 5.48 0.28
N GLU A 19 10.41 6.49 0.97
CA GLU A 19 10.36 6.51 2.43
C GLU A 19 9.57 5.34 3.01
N VAL A 20 8.42 4.99 2.42
CA VAL A 20 7.67 3.82 2.89
C VAL A 20 8.45 2.53 2.63
N ALA A 21 9.10 2.42 1.47
CA ALA A 21 9.86 1.23 1.12
C ALA A 21 11.08 1.03 2.04
N GLU A 22 11.80 2.11 2.35
CA GLU A 22 12.95 2.11 3.26
C GLU A 22 12.55 1.65 4.67
N VAL A 23 11.50 2.24 5.24
CA VAL A 23 11.04 1.89 6.60
C VAL A 23 10.55 0.45 6.67
N VAL A 24 9.87 -0.03 5.63
CA VAL A 24 9.37 -1.41 5.55
C VAL A 24 10.51 -2.42 5.30
N GLY A 25 11.60 -1.97 4.68
CA GLY A 25 12.75 -2.79 4.27
C GLY A 25 12.51 -3.54 2.96
N ILE A 26 11.87 -2.88 1.98
CA ILE A 26 11.61 -3.40 0.64
C ILE A 26 12.15 -2.45 -0.43
N LYS A 27 12.20 -2.92 -1.69
CA LYS A 27 12.57 -2.05 -2.81
C LYS A 27 11.43 -1.07 -3.12
N ARG A 28 11.73 0.19 -3.44
CA ARG A 28 10.74 1.18 -3.88
C ARG A 28 9.86 0.71 -5.05
N GLN A 29 10.46 0.00 -6.01
CA GLN A 29 9.71 -0.61 -7.12
C GLN A 29 8.69 -1.65 -6.65
N TYR A 30 9.02 -2.43 -5.61
CA TYR A 30 8.09 -3.41 -5.06
C TYR A 30 6.90 -2.74 -4.37
N TYR A 31 7.15 -1.65 -3.62
CA TYR A 31 6.06 -0.82 -3.08
C TYR A 31 5.18 -0.24 -4.20
N SER A 32 5.78 0.30 -5.26
CA SER A 32 5.04 0.79 -6.43
C SER A 32 4.14 -0.28 -7.06
N MET A 33 4.64 -1.51 -7.22
CA MET A 33 3.85 -2.64 -7.76
C MET A 33 2.68 -3.00 -6.85
N ILE A 34 2.84 -2.87 -5.52
CA ILE A 34 1.75 -3.06 -4.56
C ILE A 34 0.70 -1.97 -4.74
N GLU A 35 1.09 -0.69 -4.83
CA GLU A 35 0.15 0.42 -5.04
C GLU A 35 -0.58 0.30 -6.40
N ASN A 36 0.07 -0.23 -7.43
CA ASN A 36 -0.54 -0.48 -8.74
C ASN A 36 -1.44 -1.73 -8.82
N GLY A 37 -1.47 -2.56 -7.78
CA GLY A 37 -2.22 -3.81 -7.79
C GLY A 37 -1.55 -4.97 -8.56
N GLU A 38 -0.31 -4.80 -9.01
CA GLU A 38 0.46 -5.80 -9.76
C GLU A 38 1.03 -6.91 -8.86
N ARG A 39 1.18 -6.60 -7.57
CA ARG A 39 1.67 -7.52 -6.54
C ARG A 39 0.82 -7.40 -5.28
N ASN A 40 0.65 -8.54 -4.60
CA ASN A 40 0.16 -8.59 -3.24
C ASN A 40 1.37 -8.68 -2.29
N PRO A 41 1.43 -7.84 -1.25
CA PRO A 41 2.46 -7.98 -0.24
C PRO A 41 2.29 -9.30 0.53
N SER A 42 3.38 -9.84 1.07
CA SER A 42 3.27 -10.88 2.09
C SER A 42 2.63 -10.31 3.36
N VAL A 43 2.08 -11.17 4.22
CA VAL A 43 1.47 -10.75 5.50
C VAL A 43 2.44 -9.88 6.31
N LYS A 44 3.73 -10.25 6.38
CA LYS A 44 4.77 -9.49 7.08
C LYS A 44 4.97 -8.09 6.49
N VAL A 45 4.96 -7.97 5.17
CA VAL A 45 5.10 -6.67 4.48
C VAL A 45 3.83 -5.83 4.64
N ALA A 46 2.65 -6.45 4.54
CA ALA A 46 1.36 -5.80 4.73
C ALA A 46 1.24 -5.19 6.14
N GLN A 47 1.62 -5.94 7.17
CA GLN A 47 1.65 -5.48 8.56
C GLN A 47 2.54 -4.26 8.73
N LYS A 48 3.78 -4.32 8.24
CA LYS A 48 4.71 -3.19 8.31
C LYS A 48 4.21 -1.95 7.58
N ILE A 49 3.69 -2.10 6.36
CA ILE A 49 3.14 -0.95 5.60
C ILE A 49 1.98 -0.32 6.39
N ALA A 50 1.12 -1.16 6.94
CA ALA A 50 -0.03 -0.73 7.73
C ALA A 50 0.37 -0.02 9.02
N GLU A 51 1.43 -0.47 9.70
CA GLU A 51 2.02 0.22 10.86
C GLU A 51 2.60 1.59 10.48
N VAL A 52 3.30 1.69 9.35
CA VAL A 52 3.92 2.95 8.88
C VAL A 52 2.89 3.99 8.45
N LEU A 53 1.78 3.53 7.85
CA LEU A 53 0.75 4.37 7.25
C LEU A 53 -0.52 4.49 8.09
N GLY A 54 -0.61 3.79 9.22
CA GLY A 54 -1.70 3.92 10.19
C GLY A 54 -3.04 3.32 9.75
N PHE A 55 -3.05 2.15 9.11
CA PHE A 55 -4.28 1.45 8.74
C PHE A 55 -4.26 -0.04 9.14
N LYS A 56 -5.35 -0.77 8.88
CA LYS A 56 -5.42 -2.21 9.18
C LYS A 56 -4.87 -3.03 8.01
N TRP A 57 -3.84 -3.84 8.25
CA TRP A 57 -3.18 -4.63 7.20
C TRP A 57 -4.10 -5.62 6.47
N THR A 58 -5.21 -6.05 7.09
CA THR A 58 -6.20 -6.94 6.45
C THR A 58 -6.85 -6.31 5.23
N LEU A 59 -6.83 -4.98 5.12
CA LEU A 59 -7.37 -4.25 3.97
C LEU A 59 -6.71 -4.65 2.64
N PHE A 60 -5.47 -5.17 2.66
CA PHE A 60 -4.82 -5.74 1.49
C PHE A 60 -5.50 -7.03 0.96
N PHE A 61 -6.28 -7.70 1.81
CA PHE A 61 -6.89 -9.01 1.58
C PHE A 61 -8.42 -8.97 1.67
N GLU A 62 -8.99 -7.82 2.00
CA GLU A 62 -10.44 -7.61 2.00
C GLU A 62 -10.93 -7.40 0.56
N ASP A 63 -11.99 -8.11 0.17
CA ASP A 63 -12.55 -8.12 -1.19
C ASP A 63 -13.05 -6.73 -1.66
N ASN A 64 -13.21 -5.79 -0.71
CA ASN A 64 -13.61 -4.40 -0.93
C ASN A 64 -12.44 -3.43 -1.25
N GLY A 65 -11.19 -3.90 -1.28
CA GLY A 65 -10.01 -3.05 -1.54
C GLY A 65 -9.89 -2.50 -2.98
N ASN A 66 -10.87 -2.78 -3.84
CA ASN A 66 -10.96 -2.31 -5.21
C ASN A 66 -12.11 -1.29 -5.35
N GLU A 67 -11.98 -0.12 -4.72
CA GLU A 67 -12.79 1.03 -5.12
C GLU A 67 -12.37 1.43 -6.55
N LEU A 68 -13.09 0.89 -7.53
CA LEU A 68 -13.13 1.38 -8.89
C LEU A 68 -13.63 2.83 -8.83
N LYS A 69 -12.76 3.81 -9.04
CA LYS A 69 -13.22 5.11 -9.54
C LYS A 69 -13.88 4.86 -10.90
N ARG A 70 -15.20 4.71 -10.91
CA ARG A 70 -16.02 4.91 -12.12
C ARG A 70 -16.28 6.41 -12.21
N ALA A 71 -15.45 7.10 -12.98
CA ALA A 71 -15.70 8.44 -13.50
C ALA A 71 -15.13 8.50 -14.91
#